data_AF-A0A9X4NG72-F1
#
_entry.id   AF-A0A9X4NG72-F1
#
_cell.length_a   1.000
_cell.length_b   1.000
_cell.length_c   1.000
_cell.angle_alpha   90.00
_cell.angle_beta   90.00
_cell.angle_gamma   90.00
#
_symmetry.space_group_name_H-M   'P 1'
#
loop_
_entity.id
_entity.type
_entity.pdbx_description
1 polymer ?
#
loop_
_entity_poly.entity_id
_entity_poly.type
_entity_poly.pdbx_seq_one_letter_code
_entity_poly.pdbx_strand_id
1 'polypeptide(L)' 'MHFSIRRTNFKTTDKEDAIAEVVRVYLDYYELDNRSRTRIERIYREMLEQVLSETQIFSYVSYGRVRLEVSKV' A
#
# COMPACT_ATOMS: atom_id res chain seq x y z
N MET A 1 -0.33 9.07 11.91
CA MET A 1 -0.65 8.01 10.92
C MET A 1 0.63 7.39 10.36
N HIS A 2 0.71 6.07 10.39
CA HIS A 2 1.86 5.28 9.94
C HIS A 2 1.43 4.23 8.92
N PHE A 3 2.31 4.00 7.95
CA PHE A 3 2.17 3.01 6.90
C PHE A 3 3.31 1.99 7.01
N SER A 4 2.99 0.70 6.87
CA SER A 4 3.98 -0.37 6.82
C SER A 4 3.60 -1.46 5.85
N ILE A 5 4.58 -2.14 5.25
CA ILE A 5 4.34 -3.23 4.31
C ILE A 5 4.85 -4.51 4.94
N ARG A 6 3.96 -5.46 5.22
CA ARG A 6 4.27 -6.66 6.01
C ARG A 6 5.42 -7.53 5.45
N ARG A 7 5.68 -7.44 4.14
CA ARG A 7 6.72 -8.20 3.44
C ARG A 7 8.10 -7.53 3.47
N THR A 8 8.21 -6.30 3.96
CA THR A 8 9.45 -5.54 4.00
C THR A 8 9.63 -4.91 5.37
N ASN A 9 10.81 -4.34 5.62
CA ASN A 9 11.04 -3.51 6.81
C ASN A 9 10.63 -2.04 6.58
N PHE A 10 9.88 -1.76 5.50
CA PHE A 10 9.49 -0.41 5.12
C PHE A 10 8.43 0.15 6.07
N LYS A 11 8.68 1.38 6.52
CA LYS A 11 7.76 2.17 7.34
C LYS A 11 7.86 3.63 6.93
N THR A 12 6.73 4.31 6.84
CA THR A 12 6.69 5.75 6.54
C THR A 12 5.46 6.39 7.18
N THR A 13 5.46 7.72 7.27
CA THR A 13 4.29 8.53 7.57
C THR A 13 3.73 9.21 6.32
N ASP A 14 4.46 9.16 5.20
CA ASP A 14 4.06 9.74 3.92
C ASP A 14 3.23 8.74 3.11
N LYS A 15 2.06 9.19 2.64
CA LYS A 15 1.11 8.37 1.88
C LYS A 15 1.65 8.01 0.49
N GLU A 16 2.29 8.96 -0.19
CA GLU A 16 2.80 8.76 -1.54
C GLU A 16 4.00 7.81 -1.54
N ASP A 17 4.87 7.90 -0.53
CA ASP A 17 5.95 6.93 -0.32
C ASP A 17 5.40 5.53 -0.05
N ALA A 18 4.34 5.41 0.76
CA ALA A 18 3.70 4.14 1.05
C ALA A 18 3.10 3.49 -0.21
N ILE A 19 2.46 4.29 -1.06
CA ILE A 19 1.91 3.85 -2.34
C ILE A 19 3.04 3.43 -3.29
N ALA A 20 4.08 4.25 -3.43
CA ALA A 20 5.20 3.94 -4.32
C ALA A 20 5.90 2.63 -3.92
N GLU A 21 6.14 2.42 -2.63
CA GLU A 21 6.78 1.21 -2.14
C GLU A 21 5.87 -0.02 -2.27
N VAL A 22 4.58 0.07 -1.92
CA VAL A 22 3.68 -1.10 -2.03
C VAL A 22 3.50 -1.53 -3.48
N VAL A 23 3.48 -0.57 -4.42
CA VAL A 23 3.47 -0.85 -5.85
C VAL A 23 4.77 -1.54 -6.28
N ARG A 24 5.93 -1.04 -5.85
CA ARG A 24 7.23 -1.67 -6.13
C ARG A 24 7.26 -3.11 -5.63
N VAL A 25 6.85 -3.35 -4.39
CA VAL A 25 6.78 -4.70 -3.78
C VAL A 25 5.81 -5.60 -4.52
N TYR A 26 4.67 -5.08 -4.99
CA TYR A 26 3.72 -5.86 -5.77
C TYR A 26 4.29 -6.28 -7.13
N LEU A 27 4.90 -5.34 -7.87
CA LEU A 27 5.49 -5.65 -9.17
C LEU A 27 6.62 -6.66 -9.04
N ASP A 28 7.49 -6.50 -8.04
CA ASP A 28 8.58 -7.42 -7.73
C ASP A 28 8.07 -8.82 -7.38
N TYR A 29 7.08 -8.92 -6.48
CA TYR A 29 6.52 -10.20 -6.04
C TYR A 29 5.85 -11.00 -7.16
N TYR A 30 5.27 -10.33 -8.14
CA TYR A 30 4.59 -10.97 -9.27
C TYR A 30 5.43 -10.96 -10.57
N GLU A 31 6.71 -10.55 -10.49
CA GLU A 31 7.62 -10.44 -11.64
C GLU A 31 7.03 -9.62 -12.80
N LEU A 32 6.29 -8.55 -12.46
CA LEU A 32 5.59 -7.71 -13.42
C LEU A 32 6.47 -6.55 -13.90
N ASP A 33 6.27 -6.19 -15.16
CA ASP A 33 6.90 -5.01 -15.74
C ASP A 33 6.26 -3.69 -15.27
N ASN A 34 6.92 -2.58 -15.57
CA ASN A 34 6.44 -1.24 -15.24
C ASN A 34 5.17 -0.83 -16.01
N ARG A 35 4.70 -1.60 -17.01
CA ARG A 35 3.45 -1.26 -17.73
C ARG A 35 2.23 -1.45 -16.84
N SER A 36 2.34 -2.34 -15.85
CA SER A 36 1.28 -2.55 -14.85
C SER A 36 1.28 -1.50 -13.75
N ARG A 37 2.35 -0.70 -13.60
CA ARG A 37 2.57 0.22 -12.46
C ARG A 37 1.40 1.15 -12.23
N THR A 38 0.97 1.91 -13.23
CA THR A 38 -0.12 2.90 -13.11
C THR A 38 -1.43 2.25 -12.67
N ARG A 39 -1.73 1.05 -13.16
CA ARG A 39 -2.92 0.30 -12.77
C ARG A 39 -2.85 -0.14 -11.31
N ILE A 40 -1.72 -0.71 -10.89
CA ILE A 40 -1.52 -1.18 -9.51
C ILE A 40 -1.51 0.00 -8.53
N GLU A 41 -0.88 1.11 -8.90
CA GLU A 41 -0.90 2.35 -8.12
C GLU A 41 -2.31 2.86 -7.89
N ARG A 42 -3.12 2.94 -8.95
CA ARG A 42 -4.52 3.38 -8.85
C ARG A 42 -5.31 2.49 -7.89
N ILE A 43 -5.16 1.16 -7.98
CA ILE A 43 -5.87 0.22 -7.10
C ILE A 43 -5.50 0.45 -5.63
N TYR A 44 -4.20 0.53 -5.31
CA TYR A 44 -3.76 0.79 -3.94
C TYR A 44 -4.23 2.15 -3.43
N ARG A 45 -4.22 3.18 -4.29
CA ARG A 45 -4.68 4.53 -3.95
C ARG A 45 -6.17 4.56 -3.61
N GLU A 46 -7.02 3.98 -4.45
CA GLU A 46 -8.47 3.91 -4.23
C GLU A 46 -8.81 3.15 -2.93
N MET A 47 -8.20 1.98 -2.72
CA MET A 47 -8.41 1.20 -1.50
C MET A 47 -7.88 1.93 -0.25
N LEU A 48 -6.76 2.62 -0.37
CA LEU A 48 -6.18 3.37 0.74
C LEU A 48 -7.07 4.55 1.12
N GLU A 49 -7.57 5.31 0.15
CA GLU A 49 -8.48 6.42 0.40
C GLU A 49 -9.77 5.97 1.12
N GLN A 50 -10.30 4.81 0.74
CA GLN A 50 -11.41 4.19 1.47
C GLN A 50 -11.04 3.90 2.93
N VAL A 51 -9.93 3.21 3.19
CA VAL A 51 -9.46 2.91 4.55
C VAL A 51 -9.16 4.18 5.36
N LEU A 52 -8.64 5.22 4.71
CA LEU A 52 -8.33 6.50 5.34
C LEU A 52 -9.59 7.22 5.81
N SER A 53 -10.73 7.04 5.14
CA SER A 53 -12.04 7.57 5.54
C SER A 53 -12.67 6.86 6.74
N GLU A 54 -12.22 5.66 7.08
CA GLU A 54 -12.78 4.88 8.20
C GLU A 54 -12.33 5.43 9.57
N THR A 55 -13.08 5.15 10.64
CA THR A 55 -12.74 5.61 12.00
C THR A 55 -11.79 4.69 12.77
N GLN A 56 -11.44 3.54 12.20
CA GLN A 56 -10.63 2.53 12.86
C GLN A 56 -9.18 3.00 13.12
N ILE A 57 -8.65 2.64 14.28
CA ILE A 57 -7.26 2.94 14.70
C ILE A 57 -6.25 2.13 13.88
N PHE A 58 -6.64 0.92 13.45
CA PHE A 58 -5.80 0.04 12.64
C PHE A 58 -6.62 -0.59 11.53
N SER A 59 -6.11 -0.52 10.31
CA SER A 59 -6.71 -1.09 9.11
C SER A 59 -5.62 -1.53 8.13
N TYR A 60 -6.00 -2.18 7.03
CA TYR A 60 -5.04 -2.55 5.99
C TYR A 60 -5.69 -2.56 4.61
N VAL A 61 -4.88 -2.28 3.60
CA VAL A 61 -5.19 -2.51 2.19
C VAL A 61 -4.47 -3.77 1.74
N SER A 62 -5.18 -4.67 1.06
CA SER A 62 -4.59 -5.90 0.53
C SER A 62 -5.00 -6.08 -0.92
N TYR A 63 -4.01 -6.27 -1.79
CA TYR A 63 -4.24 -6.65 -3.19
C TYR A 63 -3.33 -7.83 -3.54
N GLY A 64 -3.96 -8.96 -3.91
CA GLY A 64 -3.23 -10.23 -4.05
C GLY A 64 -2.57 -10.65 -2.74
N ARG A 65 -1.25 -10.89 -2.78
CA ARG A 65 -0.44 -11.34 -1.63
C ARG A 65 0.35 -10.21 -0.95
N VAL A 66 0.12 -8.96 -1.34
CA VAL A 66 0.79 -7.79 -0.77
C VAL A 66 -0.20 -6.98 0.06
N ARG A 67 0.25 -6.54 1.24
CA ARG A 67 -0.55 -5.85 2.24
C ARG A 67 0.17 -4.59 2.71
N LEU A 68 -0.54 -3.47 2.63
CA LEU A 68 -0.20 -2.18 3.24
C LEU A 68 -1.01 -2.02 4.53
N GLU A 69 -0.34 -1.97 5.66
CA GLU A 69 -0.95 -1.75 6.97
C GLU A 69 -0.98 -0.25 7.27
N VAL A 70 -2.08 0.20 7.86
CA VAL A 70 -2.36 1.61 8.18
C VAL A 70 -2.69 1.71 9.66
N SER A 71 -1.90 2.50 10.39
CA SER A 71 -2.13 2.77 11.81
C SER A 71 -2.39 4.25 12.04
N LYS A 72 -3.56 4.60 12.58
CA LYS A 72 -3.96 5.96 12.97
C LYS A 72 -3.61 6.14 14.45
N VAL A 73 -2.30 6.30 14.70
CA VAL A 73 -1.77 6.81 15.97
C VAL A 73 -1.76 8.34 15.90
#